data_AF-A0A3P6RCW6-F1
#
_entry.id   AF-A0A3P6RCW6-F1
#
_cell.length_a   1.000
_cell.length_b   1.000
_cell.length_c   1.000
_cell.angle_alpha   90.00
_cell.angle_beta   90.00
_cell.angle_gamma   90.00
#
_symmetry.space_group_name_H-M   'P 1'
#
loop_
_entity.id
_entity.type
_entity.pdbx_description
1 polymer ?
#
loop_
_entity_poly.entity_id
_entity_poly.type
_entity_poly.pdbx_seq_one_letter_code
_entity_poly.pdbx_strand_id
1 'polypeptide(L)' 'MNADMARDLLRKMLVLDPLQRITVDEALQHPYINLWFDDSEVNAVSPFSFSAIYAVYHFKIAISHYDNLFRWRDYLT' A
#
# COMPACT_ATOMS: atom_id res chain seq x y z
N MET A 1 23.42 16.12 -6.89
CA MET A 1 22.98 14.89 -7.58
C MET A 1 24.04 14.51 -8.59
N ASN A 2 24.56 13.28 -8.55
CA ASN A 2 25.63 12.81 -9.44
C ASN A 2 25.08 11.71 -10.36
N ALA A 3 25.37 11.80 -11.65
CA ALA A 3 24.96 10.80 -12.64
C ALA A 3 25.52 9.41 -12.32
N ASP A 4 26.67 9.33 -11.65
CA ASP A 4 27.26 8.04 -11.26
C ASP A 4 26.44 7.34 -10.17
N MET A 5 25.83 8.09 -9.25
CA MET A 5 24.92 7.52 -8.24
C MET A 5 23.64 7.00 -8.88
N ALA A 6 23.11 7.69 -9.90
CA ALA A 6 21.94 7.20 -10.65
C ALA A 6 22.25 5.88 -11.38
N ARG A 7 23.42 5.80 -12.03
CA ARG A 7 23.86 4.59 -12.75
C ARG A 7 24.10 3.43 -11.79
N ASP A 8 24.67 3.67 -10.61
CA ASP A 8 24.89 2.63 -9.60
C ASP A 8 23.57 2.02 -9.12
N LEU A 9 22.59 2.87 -8.80
CA LEU A 9 21.26 2.42 -8.40
C LEU A 9 20.59 1.58 -9.49
N LEU A 10 20.60 2.06 -10.74
CA LEU A 10 20.01 1.35 -11.86
C LEU A 10 20.66 -0.01 -12.11
N ARG A 11 21.99 -0.11 -11.99
CA ARG A 11 22.70 -1.39 -12.13
C ARG A 11 22.24 -2.41 -11.09
N LYS A 12 22.00 -1.97 -9.85
CA LYS A 12 21.54 -2.83 -8.74
C LYS A 12 20.06 -3.20 -8.84
N MET A 13 19.23 -2.32 -9.41
CA MET A 13 17.80 -2.59 -9.67
C MET A 13 17.56 -3.52 -10.86
N LEU A 14 18.44 -3.47 -11.87
CA LEU A 14 18.30 -4.24 -13.11
C LEU A 14 19.07 -5.57 -13.09
N VAL A 15 19.44 -6.07 -11.90
CA VAL A 15 20.01 -7.41 -11.75
C VAL A 15 18.99 -8.45 -12.19
N LEU A 16 19.45 -9.40 -13.01
CA LEU A 16 18.60 -10.41 -13.65
C LEU A 16 18.10 -11.43 -12.62
N ASP A 17 18.98 -11.87 -11.73
CA ASP A 17 18.63 -12.75 -10.60
C ASP A 17 17.88 -11.93 -9.54
N PRO A 18 16.59 -12.24 -9.25
CA PRO A 18 15.82 -11.52 -8.25
C PRO A 18 16.35 -11.70 -6.83
N LEU A 19 17.09 -12.77 -6.54
CA LEU A 19 17.70 -12.99 -5.21
C LEU A 19 18.92 -12.11 -4.97
N GLN A 20 19.53 -11.59 -6.04
CA GLN A 20 20.68 -10.69 -5.98
C GLN A 20 20.31 -9.24 -6.30
N ARG A 21 19.06 -8.99 -6.70
CA ARG A 21 18.54 -7.64 -6.96
C ARG A 21 18.38 -6.91 -5.64
N ILE A 22 18.73 -5.62 -5.65
CA ILE A 22 18.56 -4.75 -4.50
C ILE A 22 17.11 -4.76 -4.02
N THR A 23 16.93 -4.84 -2.70
CA THR A 23 15.60 -4.76 -2.09
C THR A 23 15.08 -3.33 -2.09
N VAL A 24 13.78 -3.15 -1.83
CA VAL A 24 13.18 -1.82 -1.74
C VAL A 24 13.79 -1.01 -0.59
N ASP A 25 13.99 -1.63 0.58
CA ASP A 25 14.58 -0.97 1.74
C ASP A 25 16.01 -0.49 1.47
N GLU A 26 16.83 -1.31 0.82
CA GLU A 26 18.19 -0.95 0.41
C GLU A 26 18.21 0.16 -0.66
N ALA A 27 17.23 0.16 -1.58
CA ALA A 27 17.10 1.19 -2.59
C ALA A 27 16.69 2.54 -2.00
N LEU A 28 15.82 2.55 -0.98
CA LEU A 28 15.41 3.76 -0.27
C LEU A 28 16.58 4.41 0.48
N GLN A 29 17.49 3.59 1.03
CA GLN A 29 18.72 4.06 1.69
C GLN A 29 19.80 4.52 0.70
N HIS A 30 19.63 4.31 -0.61
CA HIS A 30 20.64 4.65 -1.59
C HIS A 30 20.85 6.18 -1.66
N PRO A 31 22.11 6.69 -1.71
CA PRO A 31 22.41 8.13 -1.71
C PRO A 31 21.70 8.95 -2.81
N TYR A 32 21.29 8.29 -3.89
CA TYR A 32 20.52 8.91 -4.96
C TYR A 32 19.05 9.16 -4.60
N ILE A 33 18.41 8.23 -3.89
CA ILE A 33 16.98 8.30 -3.49
C ILE A 33 16.84 9.06 -2.18
N ASN A 34 17.76 8.88 -1.25
CA ASN A 34 17.70 9.46 0.10
C ASN A 34 17.57 10.99 0.12
N LEU A 35 17.98 11.70 -0.94
CA LEU A 35 17.77 13.15 -1.07
C LEU A 35 16.30 13.56 -1.17
N TRP A 36 15.44 12.63 -1.62
CA TRP A 36 14.02 12.83 -1.86
C TRP A 36 13.17 11.91 -0.98
N PHE A 37 13.78 11.28 0.02
CA PHE A 37 13.08 10.35 0.89
C PHE A 37 12.08 11.09 1.76
N ASP A 38 10.83 10.66 1.70
CA ASP A 38 9.74 11.09 2.58
C ASP A 38 9.11 9.86 3.24
N ASP A 39 9.22 9.79 4.57
CA ASP A 39 8.69 8.68 5.37
C ASP A 39 7.17 8.50 5.19
N SER A 40 6.46 9.60 4.94
CA SER A 40 5.02 9.57 4.78
C SER A 40 4.58 8.90 3.47
N GLU A 41 5.41 8.95 2.43
CA GLU A 41 5.15 8.25 1.17
C GLU A 41 5.47 6.75 1.27
N VAL A 42 6.55 6.41 1.97
CA VAL A 42 7.01 5.02 2.10
C VAL A 42 6.07 4.20 2.99
N ASN A 43 5.60 4.78 4.07
CA ASN A 43 4.70 4.13 5.03
C ASN A 43 3.21 4.40 4.75
N ALA A 44 2.88 4.96 3.58
CA ALA A 44 1.51 5.26 3.22
C ALA A 44 0.65 4.00 3.21
N VAL A 45 -0.54 4.09 3.81
CA VAL A 45 -1.50 2.99 3.80
C VAL A 45 -1.96 2.78 2.36
N SER A 46 -1.69 1.60 1.81
CA SER A 46 -2.16 1.26 0.47
C SER A 46 -3.69 1.43 0.41
N PRO A 47 -4.22 2.18 -0.59
CA PRO A 47 -5.66 2.31 -0.79
C PRO A 47 -6.33 0.96 -1.11
N PHE A 48 -5.54 -0.06 -1.48
CA PHE A 48 -5.97 -1.43 -1.74
C PHE A 48 -5.49 -2.40 -0.66
N SER A 49 -5.21 -1.92 0.57
CA SER A 49 -4.88 -2.83 1.65
C SER A 49 -6.03 -3.80 1.89
N PHE A 50 -5.69 -5.08 2.08
CA PHE A 50 -6.66 -6.13 2.36
C PHE A 50 -7.57 -5.69 3.53
N SER A 51 -6.98 -5.16 4.61
CA SER A 51 -7.71 -4.58 5.76
C SER A 51 -8.79 -3.57 5.36
N ALA A 52 -8.49 -2.61 4.47
CA ALA A 52 -9.47 -1.64 3.99
C ALA A 52 -10.60 -2.31 3.17
N ILE A 53 -10.28 -3.32 2.36
CA ILE A 53 -11.26 -4.10 1.60
C ILE A 53 -12.20 -4.87 2.55
N TYR A 54 -11.69 -5.50 3.61
CA TYR A 54 -12.51 -6.14 4.64
C TYR A 54 -13.38 -5.14 5.38
N ALA A 55 -12.85 -3.98 5.75
CA ALA A 55 -13.63 -2.95 6.44
C ALA A 55 -14.82 -2.48 5.58
N VAL A 56 -14.61 -2.22 4.29
CA VAL A 56 -15.69 -1.85 3.36
C VAL A 56 -16.70 -2.99 3.19
N TYR A 57 -16.23 -4.24 3.08
CA TYR A 57 -17.11 -5.41 2.94
C TYR A 57 -17.98 -5.64 4.19
N HIS A 58 -17.37 -5.61 5.37
CA HIS A 58 -18.07 -5.71 6.65
C HIS A 58 -19.05 -4.55 6.86
N PHE A 59 -18.68 -3.32 6.47
CA PHE A 59 -19.56 -2.16 6.55
C PHE A 59 -20.78 -2.31 5.64
N LYS A 60 -20.59 -2.80 4.39
CA LYS A 60 -21.71 -3.11 3.47
C LYS A 60 -22.63 -4.20 4.02
N ILE A 61 -22.07 -5.24 4.64
CA ILE A 61 -22.86 -6.29 5.30
C ILE A 61 -23.65 -5.73 6.48
N ALA A 62 -23.02 -4.91 7.32
CA ALA A 62 -23.67 -4.29 8.46
C ALA A 62 -24.85 -3.43 8.00
N ILE A 63 -24.65 -2.54 7.02
CA ILE A 63 -25.74 -1.72 6.44
C ILE A 63 -26.87 -2.60 5.92
N SER A 64 -26.56 -3.63 5.11
CA SER A 64 -27.56 -4.56 4.61
C SER A 64 -28.33 -5.27 5.72
N HIS A 65 -27.66 -5.64 6.81
CA HIS A 65 -28.30 -6.25 7.97
C HIS A 65 -29.22 -5.27 8.72
N TYR A 66 -28.78 -4.02 8.91
CA TYR A 66 -29.59 -2.96 9.54
C TYR A 66 -30.83 -2.59 8.71
N ASP A 67 -30.72 -2.48 7.39
CA ASP A 67 -31.84 -2.18 6.50
C ASP A 67 -32.92 -3.30 6.53
N ASN A 68 -32.49 -4.55 6.66
CA ASN A 68 -33.40 -5.68 6.82
C ASN A 68 -34.15 -5.66 8.17
N LEU A 69 -33.50 -5.25 9.25
CA LEU A 69 -34.13 -5.11 10.57
C LEU A 69 -35.13 -3.94 10.63
N PHE A 70 -34.85 -2.84 9.92
CA PHE A 70 -35.78 -1.72 9.79
C PHE A 70 -37.09 -2.15 9.11
N ARG A 71 -36.98 -2.93 8.02
CA ARG A 71 -38.13 -3.47 7.29
C ARG A 71 -39.02 -4.38 8.14
N TRP A 72 -38.46 -5.24 9.02
CA TRP A 72 -39.26 -6.12 9.89
C TRP A 72 -40.01 -5.38 11.01
N ARG A 73 -39.58 -4.17 11.36
CA ARG A 73 -40.22 -3.36 12.40
C ARG A 73 -41.57 -2.80 11.95
N ASP A 74 -41.76 -2.62 10.64
CA ASP A 74 -43.02 -2.16 10.02
C ASP A 74 -44.08 -3.28 9.91
N TYR A 75 -43.70 -4.53 10.18
CA TYR A 75 -44.63 -5.68 10.24
C TYR A 75 -45.10 -6.02 11.66
N LEU A 76 -44.62 -5.29 12.69
CA LEU A 76 -44.95 -5.52 14.10
C LEU A 76 -45.88 -4.44 14.70
N THR A 77 -46.58 -3.68 13.86
CA THR A 77 -47.68 -2.76 14.22
C THR A 77 -48.90 -3.07 13.39
#